data_AF-A0A8B9RWV3-F1
#
_entry.id   AF-A0A8B9RWV3-F1
#
_cell.length_a   1.000
_cell.length_b   1.000
_cell.length_c   1.000
_cell.angle_alpha   90.00
_cell.angle_beta   90.00
_cell.angle_gamma   90.00
#
_symmetry.space_group_name_H-M   'P 1'
#
loop_
_entity.id
_entity.type
_entity.pdbx_description
1 polymer ?
#
loop_
_entity_poly.entity_id
_entity_poly.type
_entity_poly.pdbx_seq_one_letter_code
_entity_poly.pdbx_strand_id
1 'polypeptide(L)'
;MGVFGSPPALVPDCPLALFLQKYLQQLWNTILLIALLLCTGVIVQAQRQSRQDPSEQDLDLKQHIRRRLSALKTRRYHPGKPLRSRACEIDSCAVCLDQFHKSQWLRVLPCSHEFHRDCVDPWLLLQQTCPLCKRNILGESCTGARPCPLQ
;
A
#
# COMPACT_ATOMS: atom_id res chain seq x y z
N MET A 1 -20.73 -81.86 30.42
CA MET A 1 -22.08 -81.33 30.15
C MET A 1 -22.13 -79.88 30.64
N GLY A 2 -21.83 -78.91 29.77
CA GLY A 2 -21.88 -77.48 30.08
C GLY A 2 -22.97 -76.84 29.24
N VAL A 3 -23.96 -76.26 29.90
CA VAL A 3 -25.16 -75.67 29.29
C VAL A 3 -24.76 -74.32 28.69
N PHE A 4 -24.69 -74.23 27.37
CA PHE A 4 -24.60 -72.95 26.67
C PHE A 4 -25.93 -72.21 26.85
N GLY A 5 -26.04 -71.45 27.95
CA GLY A 5 -27.10 -70.48 28.15
C GLY A 5 -26.96 -69.37 27.12
N SER A 6 -27.80 -69.42 26.08
CA SER A 6 -27.98 -68.30 25.16
C SER A 6 -28.64 -67.14 25.93
N PRO A 7 -28.17 -65.89 25.81
CA PRO A 7 -28.90 -64.76 26.35
C PRO A 7 -30.20 -64.56 25.56
N PRO A 8 -31.32 -64.15 26.20
CA PRO A 8 -32.57 -63.92 25.52
C PRO A 8 -32.44 -62.72 24.57
N ALA A 9 -32.65 -62.99 23.28
CA ALA A 9 -32.88 -61.95 22.28
C ALA A 9 -34.26 -61.34 22.52
N LEU A 10 -34.32 -60.26 23.30
CA LEU A 10 -35.50 -59.40 23.38
C LEU A 10 -35.05 -57.94 23.44
N VAL A 11 -34.76 -57.36 22.27
CA VAL A 11 -34.98 -55.93 22.06
C VAL A 11 -36.02 -55.82 20.96
N PRO A 12 -37.25 -55.36 21.25
CA PRO A 12 -38.25 -55.13 20.22
C PRO A 12 -37.78 -53.97 19.33
N ASP A 13 -37.93 -54.13 18.02
CA ASP A 13 -37.74 -53.07 17.04
C ASP A 13 -38.59 -51.85 17.40
N CYS A 14 -38.00 -50.87 18.11
CA CYS A 14 -38.67 -49.65 18.53
C CYS A 14 -38.65 -48.64 17.36
N PRO A 15 -39.78 -48.38 16.68
CA PRO A 15 -39.86 -47.36 15.62
C PRO A 15 -39.49 -45.95 16.13
N LEU A 16 -39.55 -45.73 17.45
CA LEU A 16 -39.14 -44.51 18.12
C LEU A 16 -37.63 -44.22 18.04
N ALA A 17 -36.79 -45.26 18.09
CA ALA A 17 -35.33 -45.12 18.02
C ALA A 17 -34.87 -44.71 16.61
N LEU A 18 -35.50 -45.30 15.57
CA LEU A 18 -35.33 -44.87 14.19
C LEU A 18 -35.83 -43.44 13.95
N PHE A 19 -36.89 -43.02 14.64
CA PHE A 19 -37.41 -41.65 14.56
C PHE A 19 -36.45 -40.64 15.19
N LEU A 20 -35.92 -40.94 16.38
CA LEU A 20 -34.92 -40.12 17.06
C LEU A 20 -33.60 -40.06 16.27
N GLN A 21 -33.16 -41.17 15.68
CA GLN A 21 -31.96 -41.22 14.85
C GLN A 21 -32.11 -40.36 13.58
N LYS A 22 -33.27 -40.41 12.90
CA LYS A 22 -33.57 -39.54 11.76
C LYS A 22 -33.66 -38.07 12.18
N TYR A 23 -34.28 -37.78 13.32
CA TYR A 23 -34.39 -36.42 13.85
C TYR A 23 -33.01 -35.83 14.18
N LEU A 24 -32.15 -36.58 14.86
CA LEU A 24 -30.77 -36.19 15.16
C LEU A 24 -29.95 -36.00 13.88
N GLN A 25 -30.13 -36.88 12.87
CA GLN A 25 -29.47 -36.73 11.58
C GLN A 25 -29.91 -35.45 10.85
N GLN A 26 -31.21 -35.13 10.88
CA GLN A 26 -31.74 -33.89 10.30
C GLN A 26 -31.19 -32.66 11.01
N LEU A 27 -31.18 -32.66 12.35
CA LEU A 27 -30.57 -31.57 13.13
C LEU A 27 -29.09 -31.39 12.78
N TRP A 28 -28.33 -32.48 12.70
CA TRP A 28 -26.91 -32.42 12.37
C TRP A 28 -26.67 -31.88 10.95
N ASN A 29 -27.44 -32.36 9.97
CA ASN A 29 -27.39 -31.86 8.59
C ASN A 29 -27.72 -30.36 8.50
N THR A 30 -28.72 -29.89 9.26
CA THR A 30 -29.08 -28.46 9.29
C THR A 30 -27.99 -27.60 9.92
N ILE A 31 -27.36 -28.08 11.00
CA ILE A 31 -26.23 -27.40 11.66
C ILE A 31 -25.06 -27.29 10.68
N LEU A 32 -24.73 -28.37 9.96
CA LEU A 32 -23.68 -28.37 8.95
C LEU A 32 -23.96 -27.38 7.81
N LEU A 33 -25.20 -27.30 7.33
CA LEU A 33 -25.57 -26.38 6.26
C LEU A 33 -25.42 -24.92 6.71
N ILE A 34 -25.90 -24.58 7.92
CA ILE A 34 -25.74 -23.24 8.49
C ILE A 34 -24.26 -22.91 8.67
N ALA A 35 -23.46 -23.84 9.20
CA ALA A 35 -22.02 -23.65 9.35
C ALA A 35 -21.34 -23.39 7.99
N LEU A 36 -21.70 -24.12 6.93
CA LEU A 36 -21.17 -23.89 5.58
C LEU A 36 -21.59 -22.54 5.00
N LEU A 37 -22.83 -22.09 5.23
CA LEU A 37 -23.29 -20.76 4.79
C LEU A 37 -22.56 -19.63 5.53
N LEU A 38 -22.33 -19.79 6.83
CA LEU A 38 -21.54 -18.84 7.61
C LEU A 38 -20.07 -18.88 7.20
N CYS A 39 -19.49 -20.06 7.00
CA CYS A 39 -18.12 -20.22 6.53
C CYS A 39 -17.94 -19.61 5.13
N THR A 40 -18.82 -19.90 4.18
CA THR A 40 -18.76 -19.30 2.84
C THR A 40 -19.04 -17.80 2.88
N GLY A 41 -19.98 -17.33 3.70
CA GLY A 41 -20.24 -15.91 3.92
C GLY A 41 -19.04 -15.16 4.52
N VAL A 42 -18.42 -15.71 5.56
CA VAL A 42 -17.22 -15.16 6.21
C VAL A 42 -16.01 -15.25 5.27
N ILE A 43 -15.84 -16.34 4.51
CA ILE A 43 -14.78 -16.46 3.50
C ILE A 43 -14.99 -15.45 2.38
N VAL A 44 -16.22 -15.26 1.90
CA VAL A 44 -16.56 -14.26 0.87
C VAL A 44 -16.40 -12.85 1.41
N GLN A 45 -16.74 -12.58 2.68
CA GLN A 45 -16.49 -11.31 3.35
C GLN A 45 -15.00 -11.08 3.60
N ALA A 46 -14.23 -12.09 4.00
CA ALA A 46 -12.79 -12.01 4.19
C ALA A 46 -12.05 -11.84 2.86
N GLN A 47 -12.52 -12.50 1.80
CA GLN A 47 -12.05 -12.27 0.43
C GLN A 47 -12.47 -10.90 -0.09
N ARG A 48 -13.67 -10.41 0.25
CA ARG A 48 -14.09 -9.02 0.01
C ARG A 48 -13.28 -8.03 0.82
N GLN A 49 -12.83 -8.37 2.02
CA GLN A 49 -11.95 -7.54 2.84
C GLN A 49 -10.55 -7.50 2.25
N SER A 50 -10.06 -8.64 1.72
CA SER A 50 -8.81 -8.71 0.97
C SER A 50 -8.90 -8.04 -0.41
N ARG A 51 -10.10 -7.95 -1.00
CA ARG A 51 -10.45 -7.19 -2.21
C ARG A 51 -10.88 -5.75 -1.91
N GLN A 52 -11.14 -5.39 -0.65
CA GLN A 52 -11.36 -4.02 -0.19
C GLN A 52 -9.97 -3.41 -0.13
N ASP A 53 -9.57 -3.05 -1.34
CA ASP A 53 -8.41 -2.29 -1.74
C ASP A 53 -7.69 -1.53 -0.60
N PRO A 54 -6.46 -1.95 -0.25
CA PRO A 54 -5.48 -1.04 0.35
C PRO A 54 -5.25 0.22 -0.51
N SER A 55 -5.71 0.22 -1.77
CA SER A 55 -5.49 1.29 -2.74
C SER A 55 -6.38 2.53 -2.55
N GLU A 56 -7.57 2.47 -1.94
CA GLU A 56 -8.41 3.68 -1.80
C GLU A 56 -7.79 4.69 -0.81
N GLN A 57 -7.32 4.22 0.34
CA GLN A 57 -6.63 5.07 1.32
C GLN A 57 -5.25 5.51 0.82
N ASP A 58 -4.53 4.63 0.13
CA ASP A 58 -3.24 4.96 -0.49
C ASP A 58 -3.39 5.96 -1.66
N LEU A 59 -4.50 5.90 -2.40
CA LEU A 59 -4.81 6.82 -3.49
C LEU A 59 -5.11 8.23 -2.97
N ASP A 60 -5.92 8.36 -1.92
CA ASP A 60 -6.22 9.65 -1.30
C ASP A 60 -4.94 10.31 -0.76
N LEU A 61 -4.08 9.52 -0.07
CA LEU A 61 -2.78 10.00 0.41
C LEU A 61 -1.86 10.43 -0.73
N LYS A 62 -1.71 9.61 -1.78
CA LYS A 62 -0.91 9.96 -2.97
C LYS A 62 -1.44 11.21 -3.65
N GLN A 63 -2.76 11.36 -3.73
CA GLN A 63 -3.38 12.55 -4.30
C GLN A 63 -3.10 13.78 -3.44
N HIS A 64 -3.18 13.66 -2.12
CA HIS A 64 -2.83 14.71 -1.19
C HIS A 64 -1.36 15.15 -1.36
N ILE A 65 -0.42 14.20 -1.42
CA ILE A 65 0.99 14.49 -1.64
C ILE A 65 1.20 15.18 -3.00
N ARG A 66 0.61 14.67 -4.09
CA ARG A 66 0.69 15.30 -5.42
C ARG A 66 0.26 16.76 -5.41
N ARG A 67 -0.85 17.09 -4.73
CA ARG A 67 -1.34 18.47 -4.60
C ARG A 67 -0.28 19.35 -3.92
N ARG A 68 0.30 18.90 -2.81
CA ARG A 68 1.37 19.65 -2.11
C ARG A 68 2.62 19.81 -2.96
N LEU A 69 3.03 18.76 -3.68
CA LEU A 69 4.17 18.81 -4.59
C LEU A 69 3.96 19.79 -5.74
N SER A 70 2.76 19.86 -6.30
CA SER A 70 2.41 20.77 -7.40
C SER A 70 2.49 22.25 -7.01
N ALA A 71 2.39 22.57 -5.72
CA ALA A 71 2.56 23.92 -5.21
C ALA A 71 4.04 24.36 -5.08
N LEU A 72 4.99 23.44 -5.28
CA LEU A 72 6.42 23.78 -5.27
C LEU A 72 6.79 24.63 -6.48
N LYS A 73 7.80 25.49 -6.29
CA LYS A 73 8.27 26.39 -7.34
C LYS A 73 8.79 25.60 -8.54
N THR A 74 8.23 25.86 -9.71
CA THR A 74 8.75 25.37 -10.99
C THR A 74 9.27 26.53 -11.83
N ARG A 75 10.37 26.30 -12.54
CA ARG A 75 10.97 27.28 -13.47
C ARG A 75 11.35 26.60 -14.77
N ARG A 76 11.24 27.32 -15.89
CA ARG A 76 11.80 26.86 -17.17
C ARG A 76 13.28 27.14 -17.24
N TYR A 77 14.07 26.13 -17.62
CA TYR A 77 15.50 26.32 -17.83
C TYR A 77 15.73 27.19 -19.07
N HIS A 78 16.51 28.26 -18.88
CA HIS A 78 16.98 29.11 -19.94
C HIS A 78 18.51 29.07 -19.87
N PRO A 79 19.18 28.55 -20.90
CA PRO A 79 20.64 28.59 -20.96
C PRO A 79 21.04 30.07 -21.02
N GLY A 80 21.54 30.58 -19.89
CA GLY A 80 22.14 31.90 -19.83
C GLY A 80 23.50 31.86 -20.50
N LYS A 81 23.93 32.97 -21.11
CA LYS A 81 25.29 33.10 -21.63
C LYS A 81 26.27 32.82 -20.47
N PRO A 82 27.32 31.99 -20.63
CA PRO A 82 28.22 31.65 -19.55
C PRO A 82 28.95 32.93 -19.10
N LEU A 83 28.49 33.54 -18.02
CA LEU A 83 29.24 34.59 -17.35
C LEU A 83 30.38 33.88 -16.63
N ARG A 84 31.60 34.30 -16.98
CA ARG A 84 32.84 33.59 -16.66
C ARG A 84 32.98 33.25 -15.17
N SER A 85 33.56 32.08 -14.93
CA SER A 85 34.26 31.65 -13.70
C SER A 85 33.46 31.55 -12.40
N ARG A 86 32.79 30.39 -12.17
CA ARG A 86 32.90 29.53 -10.95
C ARG A 86 31.81 28.45 -10.88
N ALA A 87 32.25 27.19 -10.89
CA ALA A 87 31.53 25.95 -10.55
C ALA A 87 30.59 25.36 -11.63
N CYS A 88 31.07 24.26 -12.23
CA CYS A 88 30.43 23.46 -13.27
C CYS A 88 29.62 22.29 -12.66
N GLU A 89 28.69 22.55 -11.73
CA GLU A 89 27.93 21.47 -11.06
C GLU A 89 26.43 21.77 -10.84
N ILE A 90 25.87 22.82 -11.47
CA ILE A 90 24.46 23.22 -11.27
C ILE A 90 23.62 23.06 -12.55
N ASP A 91 24.22 22.67 -13.67
CA ASP A 91 23.51 22.51 -14.97
C ASP A 91 23.13 21.05 -15.30
N SER A 92 23.07 20.16 -14.30
CA SER A 92 22.66 18.77 -14.48
C SER A 92 21.72 18.27 -13.39
N CYS A 93 20.85 17.34 -13.77
CA CYS A 93 19.91 16.71 -12.86
C CYS A 93 20.58 15.54 -12.15
N ALA A 94 20.75 15.59 -10.83
CA ALA A 94 21.35 14.48 -10.09
C ALA A 94 20.47 13.21 -9.98
N VAL A 95 19.23 13.23 -10.52
CA VAL A 95 18.34 12.05 -10.55
C VAL A 95 18.56 11.23 -11.82
N CYS A 96 18.58 11.86 -12.99
CA CYS A 96 18.83 11.18 -14.27
C CYS A 96 20.27 11.31 -14.77
N LEU A 97 21.09 12.11 -14.09
CA LEU A 97 22.49 12.41 -14.44
C LEU A 97 22.68 13.14 -15.78
N ASP A 98 21.60 13.65 -16.37
CA ASP A 98 21.62 14.41 -17.63
C ASP A 98 21.70 15.93 -17.41
N GLN A 99 22.23 16.63 -18.40
CA GLN A 99 22.28 18.10 -18.42
C GLN A 99 20.90 18.72 -18.65
N PHE A 100 20.70 19.93 -18.13
CA PHE A 100 19.48 20.70 -18.39
C PHE A 100 19.47 21.26 -19.80
N HIS A 101 18.39 21.02 -20.53
CA HIS A 101 18.17 21.54 -21.88
C HIS A 101 17.24 22.75 -21.88
N LYS A 102 17.39 23.58 -22.91
CA LYS A 102 16.58 24.79 -23.11
C LYS A 102 15.10 24.43 -23.03
N SER A 103 14.36 25.23 -22.26
CA SER A 103 12.92 25.16 -22.08
C SER A 103 12.35 23.99 -21.29
N GLN A 104 13.21 23.12 -20.72
CA GLN A 104 12.76 22.07 -19.80
C GLN A 104 12.23 22.65 -18.50
N TRP A 105 11.30 21.92 -17.89
CA TRP A 105 10.71 22.28 -16.60
C TRP A 105 11.54 21.74 -15.46
N LEU A 106 12.09 22.64 -14.66
CA LEU A 106 12.80 22.32 -13.44
C LEU A 106 11.90 22.55 -12.23
N ARG A 107 12.00 21.66 -11.26
CA ARG A 107 11.40 21.77 -9.94
C ARG A 107 12.48 22.28 -8.99
N VAL A 108 12.19 23.35 -8.28
CA VAL A 108 13.07 23.94 -7.27
C VAL A 108 12.53 23.57 -5.90
N LEU A 109 13.30 22.79 -5.15
CA LEU A 109 12.93 22.39 -3.79
C LEU A 109 13.16 23.56 -2.80
N PRO A 110 12.53 23.55 -1.61
CA PRO A 110 12.75 24.58 -0.58
C PRO A 110 14.21 24.66 -0.10
N CYS A 111 15.01 23.60 -0.31
CA CYS A 111 16.44 23.59 -0.05
C CYS A 111 17.31 24.14 -1.20
N SER A 112 16.71 24.84 -2.17
CA SER A 112 17.32 25.45 -3.37
C SER A 112 17.99 24.51 -4.37
N HIS A 113 17.81 23.19 -4.26
CA HIS A 113 18.27 22.24 -5.28
C HIS A 113 17.28 22.16 -6.45
N GLU A 114 17.82 22.04 -7.66
CA GLU A 114 17.07 22.01 -8.91
C GLU A 114 17.15 20.63 -9.57
N PHE A 115 16.02 20.14 -10.08
CA PHE A 115 15.94 18.87 -10.80
C PHE A 115 14.91 18.99 -11.92
N HIS A 116 14.94 18.10 -12.91
CA HIS A 116 13.81 17.95 -13.82
C HIS A 116 12.54 17.66 -13.02
N ARG A 117 11.46 18.36 -13.34
CA ARG A 117 10.14 18.13 -12.74
C ARG A 117 9.75 16.65 -12.84
N ASP A 118 9.93 16.08 -14.03
CA ASP A 118 9.47 14.72 -14.30
C ASP A 118 10.37 13.66 -13.63
N CYS A 119 11.62 14.01 -13.28
CA CYS A 119 12.53 13.10 -12.56
C CYS A 119 12.33 13.15 -11.04
N VAL A 120 12.12 14.33 -10.46
CA VAL A 120 12.05 14.48 -9.00
C VAL A 120 10.65 14.24 -8.45
N ASP A 121 9.60 14.45 -9.23
CA ASP A 121 8.22 14.26 -8.77
C ASP A 121 7.92 12.82 -8.30
N PRO A 122 8.31 11.75 -9.02
CA PRO A 122 8.16 10.37 -8.55
C PRO A 122 8.93 10.11 -7.25
N TRP A 123 10.13 10.68 -7.11
CA TRP A 123 10.94 10.56 -5.90
C TRP A 123 10.24 11.18 -4.70
N LEU A 124 9.72 12.40 -4.86
CA LEU A 124 9.06 13.14 -3.79
C LEU A 124 7.71 12.52 -3.40
N LEU A 125 7.06 11.80 -4.31
CA LEU A 125 5.87 11.02 -3.99
C LEU A 125 6.16 9.86 -3.03
N LEU A 126 7.37 9.28 -3.11
CA LEU A 126 7.77 8.14 -2.30
C LEU A 126 8.40 8.55 -0.96
N GLN A 127 9.28 9.55 -0.97
CA GLN A 127 10.16 9.85 0.16
C GLN A 127 10.11 11.31 0.65
N GLN A 128 9.40 12.21 -0.04
CA GLN A 128 9.22 13.63 0.35
C GLN A 128 10.51 14.34 0.82
N THR A 129 11.66 13.94 0.28
CA THR A 129 12.99 14.39 0.71
C THR A 129 13.83 14.76 -0.50
N CYS A 130 14.76 15.70 -0.33
CA CYS A 130 15.71 16.06 -1.39
C CYS A 130 16.70 14.91 -1.67
N PRO A 131 16.89 14.47 -2.93
CA PRO A 131 17.89 13.46 -3.28
C PRO A 131 19.33 13.83 -2.88
N LEU A 132 19.66 15.12 -2.87
CA LEU A 132 21.01 15.62 -2.59
C LEU A 132 21.27 15.82 -1.09
N CYS A 133 20.36 16.48 -0.39
CA CYS A 133 20.60 16.91 1.00
C CYS A 133 19.69 16.23 2.04
N LYS A 134 18.83 15.29 1.62
CA LYS A 134 17.90 14.51 2.47
C LYS A 134 16.93 15.33 3.33
N ARG A 135 16.84 16.65 3.12
CA ARG A 135 15.89 17.53 3.83
C ARG A 135 14.47 17.22 3.39
N ASN A 136 13.56 17.15 4.35
CA ASN A 136 12.13 17.00 4.10
C ASN A 136 11.60 18.27 3.42
N ILE A 137 10.78 18.10 2.38
CA ILE A 137 10.20 19.22 1.62
C ILE A 137 8.82 19.66 2.12
N LEU A 138 8.18 18.87 2.98
CA LEU A 138 6.87 19.13 3.58
C LEU A 138 6.96 19.59 5.05
N GLY A 139 8.13 19.41 5.69
CA GLY A 139 8.46 19.90 7.02
C GLY A 139 9.06 21.30 6.98
N GLU A 140 8.72 22.10 7.98
CA GLU A 140 8.92 23.54 8.06
C GLU A 140 10.35 24.03 7.73
N SER A 141 10.36 25.24 7.16
CA SER A 141 11.51 26.05 6.84
C SER A 141 12.59 26.06 7.91
N CYS A 142 13.71 25.38 7.65
CA CYS A 142 14.99 25.84 8.19
C CYS A 142 15.43 27.06 7.35
N THR A 143 14.90 28.24 7.68
CA THR A 143 15.58 29.52 7.44
C THR A 143 16.95 29.43 8.12
N GLY A 144 17.97 29.09 7.35
CA GLY A 144 19.28 28.86 7.92
C GLY A 144 20.21 28.37 6.84
N ALA A 145 20.87 29.33 6.20
CA ALA A 145 22.05 29.12 5.38
C ALA A 145 23.08 28.29 6.17
N ARG A 146 23.07 26.97 5.99
CA ARG A 146 24.26 26.15 6.17
C ARG A 146 24.60 25.60 4.79
N PRO A 147 25.73 26.03 4.19
CA PRO A 147 26.30 25.32 3.05
C PRO A 147 26.45 23.86 3.47
N CYS A 148 25.86 22.93 2.73
CA CYS A 148 26.19 21.52 2.91
C CYS A 148 27.68 21.35 2.56
N PRO A 149 28.50 20.75 3.43
CA PRO A 149 29.79 20.24 3.01
C PRO A 149 29.50 19.07 2.07
N LEU A 150 29.78 19.26 0.78
CA LEU A 150 30.00 18.16 -0.14
C LEU A 150 31.39 17.61 0.16
N GLN A 151 31.45 16.42 0.78
CA GLN A 151 32.61 15.54 0.76
C GLN A 151 32.14 14.10 0.89
#